data_AF-A0A9Q0B915-F1
#
_entry.id   AF-A0A9Q0B915-F1
#
_cell.length_a   1.000
_cell.length_b   1.000
_cell.length_c   1.000
_cell.angle_alpha   90.00
_cell.angle_beta   90.00
_cell.angle_gamma   90.00
#
_symmetry.space_group_name_H-M   'P 1'
#
loop_
_entity.id
_entity.type
_entity.pdbx_description
1 polymer ?
#
loop_
_entity_poly.entity_id
_entity_poly.type
_entity_poly.pdbx_seq_one_letter_code
_entity_poly.pdbx_strand_id
1 'polypeptide(L)'
;MADRLDNTTNWQAPPRYLQWNTSAECALFADVAQSILRTYSDDPVVQDYCAVNVNALHAYFQSSLPLYLRNTTGRATSSQVASWYMLGCSAGSLISDMPCNADIAGIGITISLCIESFLIFVLLVANIAEFFHRPKSSSSSKVGRVRDACRAVLPTFYWSSVIFNLGIVLASLNTAVAVSGDGQLEVIARWRAGGTFAAYDTQLATLISGFSFQPTFMAGLMMIAEPGRRRRALNTAIIPVLGLLLIPLLCMTLSWYSRFPETVSRLFSDDLEINTTVRLTLFVSFCATWFLLVLSGITVGVAYRRVPGESRQVSIASSSRLVTLVYLLHMVSLATMFTTLVVFFWLRNSTIKNAGGSDPQVDWGFGQVVALATWIPVFVDFFYNYWGKSIFIRASFHVLP
;
A
#
# COMPACT_ATOMS: atom_id res chain seq x y z
N MET A 1 -28.64 8.13 -46.56
CA MET A 1 -27.76 7.31 -45.71
C MET A 1 -28.03 7.71 -44.28
N ALA A 2 -29.11 7.15 -43.74
CA ALA A 2 -29.47 7.20 -42.34
C ALA A 2 -28.97 5.87 -41.77
N ASP A 3 -27.82 5.90 -41.09
CA ASP A 3 -27.39 4.74 -40.35
C ASP A 3 -28.30 4.58 -39.13
N ARG A 4 -28.83 3.37 -39.00
CA ARG A 4 -29.59 2.87 -37.86
C ARG A 4 -28.80 3.17 -36.58
N LEU A 5 -29.25 4.17 -35.85
CA LEU A 5 -29.02 4.25 -34.41
C LEU A 5 -29.85 3.13 -33.78
N ASP A 6 -29.16 2.05 -33.41
CA ASP A 6 -29.70 0.93 -32.65
C ASP A 6 -30.49 1.45 -31.45
N ASN A 7 -31.76 1.07 -31.39
CA ASN A 7 -32.70 1.47 -30.34
C ASN A 7 -32.42 0.78 -28.99
N THR A 8 -31.21 0.26 -28.82
CA THR A 8 -30.71 -0.53 -27.69
C THR A 8 -29.36 -0.02 -27.16
N THR A 9 -28.77 1.04 -27.75
CA THR A 9 -27.59 1.66 -27.14
C THR A 9 -28.02 2.40 -25.88
N ASN A 10 -27.83 1.74 -24.74
CA ASN A 10 -27.72 2.41 -23.45
C ASN A 10 -26.78 3.60 -23.63
N TRP A 11 -27.31 4.81 -23.54
CA TRP A 11 -26.58 6.07 -23.65
C TRP A 11 -25.62 6.23 -22.46
N GLN A 12 -24.53 5.46 -22.43
CA GLN A 12 -23.53 5.48 -21.37
C GLN A 12 -22.52 6.64 -21.53
N ALA A 13 -22.43 7.22 -22.73
CA ALA A 13 -21.57 8.37 -23.03
C ALA A 13 -22.33 9.42 -23.86
N PRO A 14 -21.98 10.72 -23.74
CA PRO A 14 -22.57 11.76 -24.58
C PRO A 14 -22.21 11.51 -26.05
N PRO A 15 -23.10 11.84 -27.01
CA PRO A 15 -22.81 11.68 -28.42
C PRO A 15 -21.56 12.47 -28.84
N ARG A 16 -20.72 11.89 -29.71
CA ARG A 16 -19.41 12.46 -30.11
C ARG A 16 -19.46 13.86 -30.74
N TYR A 17 -20.63 14.28 -31.23
CA TYR A 17 -20.86 15.62 -31.79
C TYR A 17 -21.25 16.66 -30.73
N LEU A 18 -21.47 16.24 -29.49
CA LEU A 18 -21.72 17.10 -28.34
C LEU A 18 -20.36 17.45 -27.72
N GLN A 19 -19.63 18.35 -28.38
CA GLN A 19 -18.43 18.96 -27.81
C GLN A 19 -18.88 20.06 -26.86
N TRP A 20 -18.89 19.75 -25.56
CA TRP A 20 -19.15 20.75 -24.54
C TRP A 20 -18.02 21.76 -24.54
N ASN A 21 -18.34 23.05 -24.60
CA ASN A 21 -17.37 24.06 -24.18
C ASN A 21 -17.34 24.04 -22.66
N THR A 22 -16.61 23.07 -22.10
CA THR A 22 -16.58 22.76 -20.67
C THR A 22 -16.34 24.00 -19.81
N SER A 23 -15.52 24.94 -20.25
CA SER A 23 -15.28 26.17 -19.48
C SER A 23 -16.49 27.12 -19.40
N ALA A 24 -17.17 27.39 -20.52
CA ALA A 24 -18.29 28.33 -20.57
C ALA A 24 -19.63 27.70 -20.20
N GLU A 25 -19.84 26.45 -20.59
CA GLU A 25 -21.09 25.72 -20.38
C GLU A 25 -21.16 25.12 -18.97
N CYS A 26 -20.04 24.69 -18.37
CA CYS A 26 -20.05 24.29 -16.95
C CYS A 26 -20.25 25.48 -16.02
N ALA A 27 -19.74 26.68 -16.35
CA ALA A 27 -19.96 27.87 -15.54
C ALA A 27 -21.43 28.33 -15.59
N LEU A 28 -21.99 28.44 -16.81
CA LEU A 28 -23.40 28.81 -16.99
C LEU A 28 -24.34 27.78 -16.35
N PHE A 29 -23.99 26.50 -16.42
CA PHE A 29 -24.78 25.45 -15.78
C PHE A 29 -24.57 25.38 -14.27
N ALA A 30 -23.37 25.64 -13.75
CA ALA A 30 -23.12 25.73 -12.30
C ALA A 30 -23.94 26.86 -11.68
N ASP A 31 -24.01 28.03 -12.32
CA ASP A 31 -24.86 29.15 -11.91
C ASP A 31 -26.35 28.76 -11.91
N VAL A 32 -26.79 27.98 -12.90
CA VAL A 32 -28.16 27.47 -13.00
C VAL A 32 -28.45 26.42 -11.94
N ALA A 33 -27.57 25.44 -11.76
CA ALA A 33 -27.73 24.40 -10.75
C ALA A 33 -27.75 25.02 -9.35
N GLN A 34 -26.89 26.03 -9.12
CA GLN A 34 -26.88 26.82 -7.90
C GLN A 34 -28.17 27.65 -7.75
N SER A 35 -28.73 28.19 -8.84
CA SER A 35 -30.03 28.86 -8.84
C SER A 35 -31.18 27.89 -8.52
N ILE A 36 -31.17 26.67 -9.07
CA ILE A 36 -32.19 25.63 -8.79
C ILE A 36 -32.07 25.15 -7.33
N LEU A 37 -30.85 24.92 -6.84
CA LEU A 37 -30.58 24.52 -5.45
C LEU A 37 -31.00 25.61 -4.45
N ARG A 38 -30.71 26.88 -4.73
CA ARG A 38 -31.17 28.03 -3.93
C ARG A 38 -32.70 28.17 -3.93
N THR A 39 -33.39 27.69 -4.98
CA THR A 39 -34.86 27.73 -5.04
C THR A 39 -35.50 26.62 -4.21
N TYR A 40 -34.75 25.55 -3.91
CA TYR A 40 -35.26 24.35 -3.22
C TYR A 40 -34.82 24.25 -1.76
N SER A 41 -33.76 24.95 -1.35
CA SER A 41 -33.25 24.99 0.02
C SER A 41 -32.98 26.43 0.44
N ASP A 42 -33.73 26.91 1.43
CA ASP A 42 -33.48 28.20 2.09
C ASP A 42 -32.27 28.16 3.03
N ASP A 43 -31.69 26.98 3.28
CA ASP A 43 -30.54 26.79 4.16
C ASP A 43 -29.23 26.73 3.34
N PRO A 44 -28.36 27.76 3.40
CA PRO A 44 -27.13 27.81 2.62
C PRO A 44 -26.08 26.76 3.03
N VAL A 45 -26.27 26.09 4.18
CA VAL A 45 -25.30 25.13 4.73
C VAL A 45 -25.56 23.70 4.24
N VAL A 46 -26.76 23.40 3.71
CA VAL A 46 -27.14 22.05 3.24
C VAL A 46 -27.52 22.10 1.75
N GLN A 47 -26.53 22.35 0.89
CA GLN A 47 -26.71 22.11 -0.54
C GLN A 47 -26.51 20.62 -0.82
N ASP A 48 -27.57 19.84 -0.59
CA ASP A 48 -27.58 18.44 -0.99
C ASP A 48 -27.79 18.35 -2.51
N TYR A 49 -26.69 18.21 -3.25
CA TYR A 49 -26.70 18.00 -4.69
C TYR A 49 -27.50 16.75 -5.10
N CYS A 50 -27.84 15.86 -4.16
CA CYS A 50 -28.70 14.69 -4.42
C CYS A 50 -30.21 15.01 -4.38
N ALA A 51 -30.62 16.19 -3.87
CA ALA A 51 -32.02 16.62 -3.82
C ALA A 51 -32.50 17.33 -5.10
N VAL A 52 -31.63 17.49 -6.09
CA VAL A 52 -31.98 18.09 -7.38
C VAL A 52 -33.05 17.24 -8.06
N ASN A 53 -34.24 17.80 -8.26
CA ASN A 53 -35.30 17.16 -9.01
C ASN A 53 -34.82 16.89 -10.45
N VAL A 54 -34.49 15.63 -10.73
CA VAL A 54 -33.89 15.19 -11.99
C VAL A 54 -34.77 15.56 -13.20
N ASN A 55 -36.09 15.65 -13.01
CA ASN A 55 -37.01 16.06 -14.06
C ASN A 55 -36.96 17.57 -14.32
N ALA A 56 -36.76 18.39 -13.27
CA ALA A 56 -36.56 19.82 -13.42
C ALA A 56 -35.21 20.13 -14.10
N LEU A 57 -34.15 19.42 -13.71
CA LEU A 57 -32.84 19.51 -14.35
C LEU A 57 -32.91 19.11 -15.82
N HIS A 58 -33.61 18.02 -16.12
CA HIS A 58 -33.80 17.54 -17.49
C HIS A 58 -34.64 18.51 -18.34
N ALA A 59 -35.75 19.04 -17.80
CA ALA A 59 -36.59 20.02 -18.50
C ALA A 59 -35.82 21.31 -18.80
N TYR A 60 -35.04 21.80 -17.83
CA TYR A 60 -34.17 22.93 -18.03
C TYR A 60 -33.11 22.65 -19.10
N PHE A 61 -32.41 21.52 -19.01
CA PHE A 61 -31.40 21.11 -19.98
C PHE A 61 -31.98 21.03 -21.40
N GLN A 62 -33.16 20.44 -21.57
CA GLN A 62 -33.86 20.42 -22.86
C GLN A 62 -34.19 21.83 -23.36
N SER A 63 -34.61 22.72 -22.46
CA SER A 63 -34.97 24.10 -22.81
C SER A 63 -33.77 24.94 -23.26
N SER A 64 -32.60 24.72 -22.66
CA SER A 64 -31.37 25.50 -22.92
C SER A 64 -30.55 24.96 -24.10
N LEU A 65 -30.79 23.72 -24.54
CA LEU A 65 -30.12 23.18 -25.71
C LEU A 65 -30.65 23.80 -27.01
N PRO A 66 -29.76 24.10 -27.98
CA PRO A 66 -30.15 24.40 -29.35
C PRO A 66 -31.08 23.33 -29.93
N LEU A 67 -32.03 23.74 -30.77
CA LEU A 67 -33.06 22.85 -31.36
C LEU A 67 -32.49 21.57 -31.99
N TYR A 68 -31.30 21.65 -32.61
CA TYR A 68 -30.66 20.49 -33.22
C TYR A 68 -30.16 19.45 -32.20
N LEU A 69 -29.71 19.88 -31.01
CA LEU A 69 -29.29 18.99 -29.92
C LEU A 69 -30.49 18.43 -29.17
N ARG A 70 -31.57 19.22 -29.00
CA ARG A 70 -32.80 18.80 -28.32
C ARG A 70 -33.44 17.56 -28.94
N ASN A 71 -33.42 17.44 -30.27
CA ASN A 71 -33.94 16.25 -30.95
C ASN A 71 -33.10 14.98 -30.68
N THR A 72 -31.80 15.13 -30.49
CA THR A 72 -30.89 14.02 -30.15
C THR A 72 -30.89 13.67 -28.66
N THR A 73 -30.99 14.65 -27.77
CA THR A 73 -31.07 14.44 -26.31
C THR A 73 -32.48 14.16 -25.82
N GLY A 74 -33.50 14.40 -26.66
CA GLY A 74 -34.92 14.13 -26.43
C GLY A 74 -35.25 12.70 -25.99
N ARG A 75 -34.38 11.74 -26.35
CA ARG A 75 -34.50 10.33 -26.01
C ARG A 75 -33.68 9.89 -24.79
N ALA A 76 -32.80 10.76 -24.29
CA ALA A 76 -32.01 10.47 -23.10
C ALA A 76 -32.92 10.57 -21.87
N THR A 77 -32.78 9.63 -20.94
CA THR A 77 -33.50 9.71 -19.67
C THR A 77 -32.92 10.84 -18.83
N SER A 78 -33.72 11.38 -17.91
CA SER A 78 -33.27 12.39 -16.95
C SER A 78 -32.04 11.92 -16.14
N SER A 79 -31.95 10.62 -15.85
CA SER A 79 -30.76 10.00 -15.23
C SER A 79 -29.52 9.97 -16.13
N GLN A 80 -29.67 9.77 -17.44
CA GLN A 80 -28.55 9.80 -18.40
C GLN A 80 -27.99 11.21 -18.54
N VAL A 81 -28.87 12.21 -18.62
CA VAL A 81 -28.47 13.63 -18.66
C VAL A 81 -27.76 14.05 -17.36
N ALA A 82 -28.26 13.62 -16.20
CA ALA A 82 -27.58 13.86 -14.93
C ALA A 82 -26.21 13.17 -14.86
N SER A 83 -26.07 11.96 -15.43
CA SER A 83 -24.78 11.27 -15.48
C SER A 83 -23.76 11.97 -16.38
N TRP A 84 -24.20 12.47 -17.55
CA TRP A 84 -23.35 13.25 -18.46
C TRP A 84 -22.89 14.57 -17.84
N TYR A 85 -23.77 15.20 -17.07
CA TYR A 85 -23.46 16.42 -16.33
C TYR A 85 -22.40 16.18 -15.24
N MET A 86 -22.58 15.14 -14.43
CA MET A 86 -21.59 14.76 -13.40
C MET A 86 -20.23 14.44 -14.02
N LEU A 87 -20.21 13.84 -15.21
CA LEU A 87 -18.99 13.58 -15.97
C LEU A 87 -18.35 14.85 -16.56
N GLY A 88 -19.15 15.84 -16.97
CA GLY A 88 -18.67 17.08 -17.60
C GLY A 88 -18.14 18.14 -16.62
N CYS A 89 -18.84 18.36 -15.49
CA CYS A 89 -18.45 19.35 -14.47
C CYS A 89 -17.31 18.89 -13.56
N SER A 90 -17.09 17.57 -13.46
CA SER A 90 -15.95 16.93 -12.79
C SER A 90 -14.59 17.42 -13.33
N ALA A 91 -14.50 17.76 -14.61
CA ALA A 91 -13.22 18.11 -15.24
C ALA A 91 -12.77 19.58 -15.03
N GLY A 92 -13.62 20.46 -14.52
CA GLY A 92 -13.46 21.92 -14.73
C GLY A 92 -12.87 22.75 -13.58
N SER A 93 -13.17 22.47 -12.32
CA SER A 93 -12.98 23.52 -11.29
C SER A 93 -12.73 23.09 -9.84
N LEU A 94 -12.41 21.82 -9.56
CA LEU A 94 -12.16 21.35 -8.18
C LEU A 94 -10.85 20.56 -8.00
N ILE A 95 -9.95 20.64 -8.99
CA ILE A 95 -8.72 19.83 -9.05
C ILE A 95 -7.53 20.50 -8.31
N SER A 96 -7.60 21.76 -7.86
CA SER A 96 -6.36 22.45 -7.45
C SER A 96 -5.84 22.22 -6.03
N ASP A 97 -6.63 21.84 -5.02
CA ASP A 97 -6.14 21.97 -3.63
C ASP A 97 -6.64 20.89 -2.65
N MET A 98 -6.43 19.61 -2.96
CA MET A 98 -6.42 18.59 -1.92
C MET A 98 -5.20 17.69 -2.00
N PRO A 99 -4.38 17.61 -0.93
CA PRO A 99 -3.24 16.73 -0.90
C PRO A 99 -3.74 15.29 -0.80
N CYS A 100 -3.70 14.54 -1.90
CA CYS A 100 -3.48 13.10 -1.74
C CYS A 100 -2.22 12.93 -0.90
N ASN A 101 -2.26 12.01 0.06
CA ASN A 101 -1.07 11.68 0.86
C ASN A 101 -0.06 10.92 -0.02
N ALA A 102 0.67 11.68 -0.85
CA ALA A 102 1.84 11.21 -1.59
C ALA A 102 2.83 10.47 -0.65
N ASP A 103 2.79 10.78 0.64
CA ASP A 103 3.61 10.17 1.68
C ASP A 103 3.41 8.66 1.87
N ILE A 104 2.28 8.06 1.45
CA ILE A 104 2.02 6.62 1.70
C ILE A 104 2.45 5.72 0.54
N ALA A 105 2.14 6.09 -0.71
CA ALA A 105 2.41 5.25 -1.90
C ALA A 105 3.39 5.88 -2.89
N GLY A 106 4.06 6.98 -2.49
CA GLY A 106 4.95 7.70 -3.38
C GLY A 106 6.30 7.04 -3.62
N ILE A 107 7.16 7.76 -4.34
CA ILE A 107 8.44 7.24 -4.86
C ILE A 107 9.37 6.82 -3.73
N GLY A 108 9.57 7.63 -2.69
CA GLY A 108 10.50 7.25 -1.63
C GLY A 108 10.03 6.06 -0.80
N ILE A 109 8.72 5.87 -0.60
CA ILE A 109 8.21 4.63 0.03
C ILE A 109 8.54 3.44 -0.87
N THR A 110 8.25 3.54 -2.17
CA THR A 110 8.55 2.49 -3.14
C THR A 110 10.03 2.09 -3.11
N ILE A 111 10.94 3.07 -3.07
CA ILE A 111 12.38 2.82 -2.96
C ILE A 111 12.70 2.15 -1.61
N SER A 112 12.12 2.60 -0.50
CA SER A 112 12.29 1.97 0.81
C SER A 112 11.86 0.51 0.82
N LEU A 113 10.73 0.16 0.20
CA LEU A 113 10.28 -1.24 0.09
C LEU A 113 11.29 -2.08 -0.70
N CYS A 114 11.84 -1.55 -1.79
CA CYS A 114 12.89 -2.23 -2.57
C CYS A 114 14.18 -2.44 -1.76
N ILE A 115 14.63 -1.41 -1.03
CA ILE A 115 15.80 -1.51 -0.14
C ILE A 115 15.55 -2.57 0.93
N GLU A 116 14.39 -2.54 1.58
CA GLU A 116 14.02 -3.48 2.63
C GLU A 116 13.99 -4.93 2.12
N SER A 117 13.34 -5.17 0.97
CA SER A 117 13.30 -6.47 0.27
C SER A 117 14.69 -6.99 -0.10
N PHE A 118 15.53 -6.10 -0.64
CA PHE A 118 16.89 -6.46 -1.04
C PHE A 118 17.75 -6.85 0.18
N LEU A 119 17.67 -6.05 1.25
CA LEU A 119 18.44 -6.30 2.47
C LEU A 119 18.02 -7.62 3.14
N ILE A 120 16.71 -7.88 3.29
CA ILE A 120 16.27 -9.15 3.89
C ILE A 120 16.65 -10.36 3.04
N PHE A 121 16.62 -10.23 1.71
CA PHE A 121 17.10 -11.26 0.79
C PHE A 121 18.59 -11.55 1.00
N VAL A 122 19.44 -10.52 1.02
CA VAL A 122 20.88 -10.67 1.26
C VAL A 122 21.18 -11.30 2.62
N LEU A 123 20.48 -10.85 3.67
CA LEU A 123 20.62 -11.39 5.03
C LEU A 123 20.20 -12.87 5.09
N LEU A 124 19.11 -13.24 4.41
CA LEU A 124 18.65 -14.62 4.34
C LEU A 124 19.66 -15.51 3.60
N VAL A 125 20.17 -15.06 2.45
CA VAL A 125 21.19 -15.79 1.68
C VAL A 125 22.45 -15.98 2.50
N ALA A 126 22.91 -14.96 3.24
CA ALA A 126 24.07 -15.05 4.12
C ALA A 126 23.86 -16.09 5.24
N ASN A 127 22.68 -16.10 5.87
CA ASN A 127 22.32 -17.08 6.91
C ASN A 127 22.23 -18.51 6.36
N ILE A 128 21.63 -18.70 5.18
CA ILE A 128 21.55 -20.00 4.51
C ILE A 128 22.96 -20.50 4.14
N ALA A 129 23.82 -19.61 3.62
CA ALA A 129 25.20 -19.95 3.28
C ALA A 129 25.98 -20.43 4.51
N GLU A 130 25.79 -19.79 5.68
CA GLU A 130 26.37 -20.22 6.95
C GLU A 130 25.89 -21.61 7.38
N PHE A 131 24.61 -21.91 7.19
CA PHE A 131 24.05 -23.22 7.53
C PHE A 131 24.67 -24.36 6.71
N PHE A 132 24.91 -24.14 5.41
CA PHE A 132 25.50 -25.16 4.54
C PHE A 132 27.03 -25.23 4.65
N HIS A 133 27.72 -24.12 4.90
CA HIS A 133 29.17 -24.10 5.04
C HIS A 133 29.60 -24.49 6.46
N ARG A 134 29.76 -25.80 6.70
CA ARG A 134 30.48 -26.26 7.91
C ARG A 134 31.91 -25.71 7.88
N PRO A 135 32.38 -25.00 8.91
CA PRO A 135 33.70 -24.39 8.93
C PRO A 135 34.78 -25.49 8.97
N LYS A 136 35.25 -25.93 7.80
CA LYS A 136 36.48 -26.70 7.66
C LYS A 136 37.59 -25.69 7.33
N SER A 137 38.35 -25.33 8.36
CA SER A 137 39.57 -24.49 8.36
C SER A 137 39.39 -22.96 8.29
N SER A 138 40.14 -22.28 9.16
CA SER A 138 40.05 -20.87 9.58
C SER A 138 40.61 -19.84 8.59
N SER A 139 40.68 -20.15 7.30
CA SER A 139 41.20 -19.15 6.35
C SER A 139 40.17 -18.02 6.16
N SER A 140 40.64 -16.78 6.27
CA SER A 140 39.89 -15.52 6.12
C SER A 140 39.30 -15.37 4.71
N SER A 141 38.26 -16.15 4.42
CA SER A 141 37.56 -16.07 3.15
C SER A 141 36.76 -14.76 3.10
N LYS A 142 36.67 -14.15 1.91
CA LYS A 142 35.84 -12.96 1.69
C LYS A 142 34.38 -13.19 2.10
N VAL A 143 33.90 -14.43 1.96
CA VAL A 143 32.55 -14.87 2.36
C VAL A 143 32.35 -14.73 3.87
N GLY A 144 33.34 -15.10 4.69
CA GLY A 144 33.29 -14.92 6.14
C GLY A 144 33.10 -13.45 6.53
N ARG A 145 33.78 -12.52 5.84
CA ARG A 145 33.64 -11.07 6.12
C ARG A 145 32.26 -10.53 5.79
N VAL A 146 31.69 -10.92 4.64
CA VAL A 146 30.32 -10.51 4.26
C VAL A 146 29.33 -11.01 5.29
N ARG A 147 29.43 -12.28 5.69
CA ARG A 147 28.57 -12.87 6.72
C ARG A 147 28.69 -12.14 8.07
N ASP A 148 29.90 -11.87 8.51
CA ASP A 148 30.13 -11.17 9.78
C ASP A 148 29.57 -9.73 9.73
N ALA A 149 29.66 -9.05 8.58
CA ALA A 149 29.04 -7.74 8.36
C ALA A 149 27.50 -7.83 8.36
N CYS A 150 26.91 -8.80 7.65
CA CYS A 150 25.47 -9.05 7.65
C CYS A 150 24.93 -9.31 9.06
N ARG A 151 25.64 -10.12 9.84
CA ARG A 151 25.27 -10.41 11.24
C ARG A 151 25.35 -9.16 12.12
N ALA A 152 26.37 -8.33 11.94
CA ALA A 152 26.51 -7.08 12.68
C ALA A 152 25.41 -6.06 12.34
N VAL A 153 24.90 -6.07 11.10
CA VAL A 153 23.87 -5.15 10.62
C VAL A 153 22.46 -5.58 10.99
N LEU A 154 22.24 -6.88 11.20
CA LEU A 154 20.93 -7.45 11.46
C LEU A 154 20.13 -6.75 12.59
N PRO A 155 20.73 -6.38 13.75
CA PRO A 155 20.01 -5.67 14.80
C PRO A 155 19.55 -4.27 14.35
N THR A 156 20.41 -3.54 13.64
CA THR A 156 20.11 -2.19 13.13
C THR A 156 19.03 -2.25 12.06
N PHE A 157 19.14 -3.19 11.12
CA PHE A 157 18.10 -3.46 10.13
C PHE A 157 16.75 -3.78 10.77
N TYR A 158 16.73 -4.66 11.78
CA TYR A 158 15.51 -5.02 12.50
C TYR A 158 14.82 -3.79 13.11
N TRP A 159 15.56 -2.93 13.82
CA TRP A 159 14.96 -1.74 14.44
C TRP A 159 14.53 -0.69 13.41
N SER A 160 15.28 -0.48 12.34
CA SER A 160 14.86 0.38 11.23
C SER A 160 13.56 -0.12 10.60
N SER A 161 13.47 -1.44 10.35
CA SER A 161 12.26 -2.06 9.81
C SER A 161 11.06 -1.96 10.77
N VAL A 162 11.26 -2.13 12.09
CA VAL A 162 10.21 -1.92 13.10
C VAL A 162 9.67 -0.49 13.07
N ILE A 163 10.55 0.52 13.02
CA ILE A 163 10.16 1.93 13.00
C ILE A 163 9.43 2.26 11.70
N PHE A 164 9.97 1.79 10.57
CA PHE A 164 9.37 1.99 9.25
C PHE A 164 7.97 1.36 9.17
N ASN A 165 7.84 0.10 9.57
CA ASN A 165 6.57 -0.61 9.65
C ASN A 165 5.55 0.11 10.55
N LEU A 166 5.95 0.49 11.77
CA LEU A 166 5.08 1.22 12.68
C LEU A 166 4.58 2.53 12.05
N GLY A 167 5.47 3.29 11.41
CA GLY A 167 5.11 4.52 10.71
C GLY A 167 4.11 4.29 9.58
N ILE A 168 4.36 3.28 8.73
CA ILE A 168 3.47 2.91 7.62
C ILE A 168 2.11 2.44 8.13
N VAL A 169 2.06 1.60 9.16
CA VAL A 169 0.80 1.07 9.72
C VAL A 169 -0.01 2.21 10.34
N LEU A 170 0.62 3.12 11.09
CA LEU A 170 -0.07 4.27 11.67
C LEU A 170 -0.60 5.22 10.60
N ALA A 171 0.19 5.51 9.56
CA ALA A 171 -0.26 6.32 8.43
C ALA A 171 -1.43 5.65 7.69
N SER A 172 -1.33 4.34 7.46
CA SER A 172 -2.36 3.54 6.80
C SER A 172 -3.66 3.47 7.61
N LEU A 173 -3.56 3.32 8.94
CA LEU A 173 -4.71 3.37 9.83
C LEU A 173 -5.38 4.75 9.81
N ASN A 174 -4.60 5.82 9.84
CA ASN A 174 -5.15 7.17 9.77
C ASN A 174 -5.90 7.40 8.44
N THR A 175 -5.34 6.94 7.33
CA THR A 175 -6.01 6.96 6.02
C THR A 175 -7.26 6.10 6.00
N ALA A 176 -7.21 4.88 6.54
CA ALA A 176 -8.38 4.01 6.60
C ALA A 176 -9.50 4.60 7.47
N VAL A 177 -9.15 5.19 8.63
CA VAL A 177 -10.11 5.88 9.51
C VAL A 177 -10.74 7.07 8.79
N ALA A 178 -9.93 7.92 8.14
CA ALA A 178 -10.42 9.08 7.39
C ALA A 178 -11.40 8.68 6.29
N VAL A 179 -11.15 7.55 5.61
CA VAL A 179 -12.04 7.04 4.55
C VAL A 179 -13.30 6.35 5.13
N SER A 180 -13.20 5.68 6.27
CA SER A 180 -14.29 4.88 6.86
C SER A 180 -15.32 5.66 7.70
N GLY A 181 -15.04 6.91 8.08
CA GLY A 181 -15.95 7.75 8.87
C GLY A 181 -17.09 8.39 8.06
N ASP A 182 -17.73 9.41 8.62
CA ASP A 182 -18.79 10.21 7.96
C ASP A 182 -18.34 10.83 6.62
N GLY A 183 -17.02 10.93 6.42
CA GLY A 183 -16.38 11.32 5.16
C GLY A 183 -16.56 10.33 4.01
N GLN A 184 -17.17 9.15 4.20
CA GLN A 184 -17.43 8.21 3.11
C GLN A 184 -18.25 8.85 1.97
N LEU A 185 -19.26 9.65 2.30
CA LEU A 185 -20.06 10.38 1.32
C LEU A 185 -19.20 11.41 0.58
N GLU A 186 -18.31 12.09 1.29
CA GLU A 186 -17.40 13.07 0.71
C GLU A 186 -16.38 12.41 -0.22
N VAL A 187 -15.81 11.27 0.16
CA VAL A 187 -14.90 10.49 -0.69
C VAL A 187 -15.58 10.03 -1.97
N ILE A 188 -16.81 9.52 -1.87
CA ILE A 188 -17.63 9.14 -3.03
C ILE A 188 -17.96 10.37 -3.89
N ALA A 189 -18.29 11.50 -3.27
CA ALA A 189 -18.59 12.75 -3.97
C ALA A 189 -17.35 13.30 -4.70
N ARG A 190 -16.17 13.29 -4.07
CA ARG A 190 -14.88 13.68 -4.66
C ARG A 190 -14.52 12.77 -5.83
N TRP A 191 -14.70 11.46 -5.68
CA TRP A 191 -14.50 10.52 -6.78
C TRP A 191 -15.44 10.81 -7.95
N ARG A 192 -16.73 11.04 -7.69
CA ARG A 192 -17.69 11.44 -8.73
C ARG A 192 -17.32 12.76 -9.40
N ALA A 193 -16.65 13.66 -8.68
CA ALA A 193 -16.13 14.91 -9.19
C ALA A 193 -14.80 14.76 -9.95
N GLY A 194 -14.37 13.54 -10.32
CA GLY A 194 -13.13 13.31 -11.05
C GLY A 194 -11.87 13.38 -10.20
N GLY A 195 -12.01 13.46 -8.87
CA GLY A 195 -10.89 13.36 -7.96
C GLY A 195 -10.17 12.02 -8.06
N THR A 196 -8.86 12.04 -7.83
CA THR A 196 -8.01 10.85 -7.77
C THR A 196 -8.58 9.82 -6.79
N PHE A 197 -8.45 8.54 -7.15
CA PHE A 197 -9.13 7.42 -6.50
C PHE A 197 -8.63 7.12 -5.08
N ALA A 198 -9.19 7.78 -4.08
CA ALA A 198 -8.95 7.48 -2.65
C ALA A 198 -9.27 6.01 -2.28
N ALA A 199 -10.10 5.31 -3.06
CA ALA A 199 -10.39 3.90 -2.86
C ALA A 199 -9.14 3.01 -3.00
N TYR A 200 -8.26 3.29 -3.97
CA TYR A 200 -7.02 2.53 -4.15
C TYR A 200 -5.96 2.89 -3.10
N ASP A 201 -6.01 4.11 -2.55
CA ASP A 201 -5.07 4.53 -1.50
C ASP A 201 -5.19 3.64 -0.25
N THR A 202 -6.40 3.27 0.15
CA THR A 202 -6.60 2.34 1.29
C THR A 202 -6.06 0.93 0.99
N GLN A 203 -6.19 0.45 -0.25
CA GLN A 203 -5.67 -0.84 -0.68
C GLN A 203 -4.15 -0.84 -0.75
N LEU A 204 -3.56 0.20 -1.35
CA LEU A 204 -2.12 0.43 -1.41
C LEU A 204 -1.54 0.54 0.01
N ALA A 205 -2.14 1.35 0.88
CA ALA A 205 -1.74 1.49 2.28
C ALA A 205 -1.74 0.14 3.02
N THR A 206 -2.77 -0.68 2.80
CA THR A 206 -2.86 -2.02 3.39
C THR A 206 -1.81 -2.97 2.82
N LEU A 207 -1.54 -2.92 1.50
CA LEU A 207 -0.50 -3.71 0.84
C LEU A 207 0.89 -3.37 1.38
N ILE A 208 1.21 -2.07 1.48
CA ILE A 208 2.50 -1.58 1.98
C ILE A 208 2.68 -1.96 3.45
N SER A 209 1.63 -1.80 4.27
CA SER A 209 1.63 -2.23 5.67
C SER A 209 1.87 -3.73 5.82
N GLY A 210 1.16 -4.55 5.03
CA GLY A 210 1.34 -6.00 5.04
C GLY A 210 2.72 -6.42 4.55
N PHE A 211 3.24 -5.75 3.52
CA PHE A 211 4.60 -5.96 3.02
C PHE A 211 5.63 -5.61 4.10
N SER A 212 5.58 -4.40 4.70
CA SER A 212 6.61 -3.91 5.63
C SER A 212 6.71 -4.78 6.88
N PHE A 213 5.61 -5.46 7.26
CA PHE A 213 5.62 -6.43 8.34
C PHE A 213 6.45 -7.68 8.06
N GLN A 214 6.53 -8.15 6.82
CA GLN A 214 7.21 -9.40 6.49
C GLN A 214 8.73 -9.33 6.70
N PRO A 215 9.47 -8.30 6.24
CA PRO A 215 10.87 -8.11 6.58
C PRO A 215 11.12 -7.96 8.09
N THR A 216 10.28 -7.19 8.80
CA THR A 216 10.40 -7.03 10.26
C THR A 216 10.29 -8.38 10.97
N PHE A 217 9.29 -9.16 10.56
CA PHE A 217 9.04 -10.49 11.07
C PHE A 217 10.23 -11.42 10.81
N MET A 218 10.70 -11.49 9.56
CA MET A 218 11.84 -12.32 9.18
C MET A 218 13.12 -11.92 9.92
N ALA A 219 13.44 -10.63 10.00
CA ALA A 219 14.60 -10.15 10.77
C ALA A 219 14.46 -10.50 12.25
N GLY A 220 13.25 -10.38 12.80
CA GLY A 220 12.93 -10.78 14.16
C GLY A 220 13.22 -12.26 14.42
N LEU A 221 12.86 -13.16 13.50
CA LEU A 221 13.18 -14.59 13.60
C LEU A 221 14.68 -14.85 13.54
N MET A 222 15.42 -14.14 12.67
CA MET A 222 16.88 -14.25 12.60
C MET A 222 17.55 -13.80 13.90
N MET A 223 17.02 -12.75 14.55
CA MET A 223 17.51 -12.23 15.83
C MET A 223 17.31 -13.19 17.01
N ILE A 224 16.35 -14.12 16.94
CA ILE A 224 16.10 -15.09 18.03
C ILE A 224 17.28 -16.05 18.21
N ALA A 225 18.06 -16.27 17.16
CA ALA A 225 19.28 -17.08 17.23
C ALA A 225 20.39 -16.41 18.08
N GLU A 226 20.34 -15.10 18.30
CA GLU A 226 21.40 -14.38 19.02
C GLU A 226 21.33 -14.58 20.54
N PRO A 227 22.47 -14.70 21.25
CA PRO A 227 22.50 -14.80 22.72
C PRO A 227 22.01 -13.51 23.41
N GLY A 228 20.99 -13.61 24.26
CA GLY A 228 20.53 -12.49 25.10
C GLY A 228 19.07 -12.56 25.51
N ARG A 229 18.78 -12.88 26.78
CA ARG A 229 17.41 -13.08 27.28
C ARG A 229 16.53 -11.83 27.16
N ARG A 230 17.05 -10.65 27.54
CA ARG A 230 16.28 -9.39 27.54
C ARG A 230 15.92 -8.92 26.12
N ARG A 231 16.88 -8.96 25.20
CA ARG A 231 16.67 -8.53 23.80
C ARG A 231 15.68 -9.46 23.08
N ARG A 232 15.80 -10.77 23.28
CA ARG A 232 14.83 -11.74 22.73
C ARG A 232 13.42 -11.49 23.22
N ALA A 233 13.23 -11.29 24.53
CA ALA A 233 11.91 -11.03 25.10
C ALA A 233 11.26 -9.78 24.49
N LEU A 234 12.03 -8.70 24.31
CA LEU A 234 11.55 -7.48 23.67
C LEU A 234 11.17 -7.72 22.20
N ASN A 235 12.03 -8.38 21.43
CA ASN A 235 11.76 -8.67 20.02
C ASN A 235 10.53 -9.57 19.84
N THR A 236 10.41 -10.62 20.67
CA THR A 236 9.24 -11.50 20.66
C THR A 236 7.96 -10.79 21.10
N ALA A 237 8.05 -9.74 21.92
CA ALA A 237 6.88 -8.95 22.32
C ALA A 237 6.45 -7.91 21.27
N ILE A 238 7.39 -7.32 20.51
CA ILE A 238 7.07 -6.27 19.52
C ILE A 238 6.33 -6.83 18.30
N ILE A 239 6.74 -8.00 17.79
CA ILE A 239 6.13 -8.60 16.60
C ILE A 239 4.61 -8.81 16.74
N PRO A 240 4.08 -9.42 17.82
CA PRO A 240 2.64 -9.57 17.97
C PRO A 240 1.92 -8.23 18.14
N VAL A 241 2.55 -7.21 18.73
CA VAL A 241 1.98 -5.86 18.81
C VAL A 241 1.82 -5.27 17.41
N LEU A 242 2.85 -5.32 16.58
CA LEU A 242 2.78 -4.88 15.18
C LEU A 242 1.74 -5.69 14.39
N GLY A 243 1.67 -7.01 14.61
CA GLY A 243 0.66 -7.87 14.00
C GLY A 243 -0.75 -7.47 14.40
N LEU A 244 -1.00 -7.25 15.70
CA LEU A 244 -2.30 -6.82 16.21
C LEU A 244 -2.75 -5.47 15.63
N LEU A 245 -1.82 -4.55 15.35
CA LEU A 245 -2.13 -3.28 14.68
C LEU A 245 -2.54 -3.44 13.21
N LEU A 246 -2.13 -4.52 12.54
CA LEU A 246 -2.55 -4.83 11.16
C LEU A 246 -3.99 -5.37 11.08
N ILE A 247 -4.50 -5.98 12.15
CA ILE A 247 -5.88 -6.51 12.17
C ILE A 247 -6.92 -5.41 11.92
N PRO A 248 -6.96 -4.29 12.68
CA PRO A 248 -7.96 -3.25 12.45
C PRO A 248 -7.82 -2.64 11.06
N LEU A 249 -6.59 -2.47 10.54
CA LEU A 249 -6.35 -1.99 9.19
C LEU A 249 -6.98 -2.92 8.15
N LEU A 250 -6.73 -4.23 8.24
CA LEU A 250 -7.35 -5.20 7.33
C LEU A 250 -8.87 -5.21 7.47
N CYS A 251 -9.38 -5.23 8.70
CA CYS A 251 -10.83 -5.21 8.95
C CYS A 251 -11.48 -3.97 8.35
N MET A 252 -10.87 -2.79 8.48
CA MET A 252 -11.34 -1.55 7.88
C MET A 252 -11.32 -1.63 6.35
N THR A 253 -10.22 -2.09 5.74
CA THR A 253 -10.11 -2.22 4.28
C THR A 253 -11.10 -3.24 3.70
N LEU A 254 -11.29 -4.38 4.37
CA LEU A 254 -12.27 -5.39 3.96
C LEU A 254 -13.71 -4.92 4.16
N SER A 255 -13.99 -4.19 5.24
CA SER A 255 -15.32 -3.64 5.53
C SER A 255 -15.67 -2.49 4.58
N TRP A 256 -14.69 -1.64 4.27
CA TRP A 256 -14.82 -0.60 3.25
C TRP A 256 -15.20 -1.22 1.91
N TYR A 257 -14.50 -2.29 1.54
CA TYR A 257 -14.75 -3.02 0.31
C TYR A 257 -16.15 -3.63 0.23
N SER A 258 -16.60 -4.28 1.31
CA SER A 258 -17.92 -4.94 1.33
C SER A 258 -19.08 -3.95 1.30
N ARG A 259 -18.87 -2.71 1.76
CA ARG A 259 -19.84 -1.62 1.70
C ARG A 259 -19.79 -0.81 0.42
N PHE A 260 -18.77 -1.03 -0.42
CA PHE A 260 -18.63 -0.28 -1.65
C PHE A 260 -19.84 -0.59 -2.56
N PRO A 261 -20.62 0.43 -2.97
CA PRO A 261 -21.90 0.19 -3.63
C PRO A 261 -21.71 -0.67 -4.90
N GLU A 262 -22.52 -1.71 -5.02
CA GLU A 262 -22.49 -2.65 -6.15
C GLU A 262 -22.68 -1.94 -7.51
N THR A 263 -23.36 -0.78 -7.50
CA THR A 263 -23.52 0.11 -8.65
C THR A 263 -22.21 0.74 -9.10
N VAL A 264 -21.31 1.07 -8.18
CA VAL A 264 -19.98 1.60 -8.51
C VAL A 264 -19.09 0.46 -9.03
N SER A 265 -19.11 -0.72 -8.40
CA SER A 265 -18.34 -1.86 -8.91
C SER A 265 -18.75 -2.30 -10.33
N ARG A 266 -20.01 -2.09 -10.72
CA ARG A 266 -20.49 -2.39 -12.08
C ARG A 266 -20.02 -1.39 -13.14
N LEU A 267 -19.80 -0.12 -12.76
CA LEU A 267 -19.16 0.87 -13.64
C LEU A 267 -17.69 0.54 -13.93
N PHE A 268 -17.11 -0.32 -13.10
CA PHE A 268 -15.73 -0.76 -13.12
C PHE A 268 -15.58 -2.19 -13.65
N SER A 269 -16.36 -2.60 -14.65
CA SER A 269 -16.31 -3.99 -15.15
C SER A 269 -14.91 -4.44 -15.57
N ASP A 270 -14.11 -3.55 -16.16
CA ASP A 270 -12.72 -3.83 -16.54
C ASP A 270 -11.76 -3.73 -15.33
N ASP A 271 -12.08 -2.89 -14.35
CA ASP A 271 -11.34 -2.76 -13.09
C ASP A 271 -11.73 -3.84 -12.05
N LEU A 272 -12.75 -4.66 -12.33
CA LEU A 272 -13.24 -5.72 -11.45
C LEU A 272 -12.19 -6.82 -11.30
N GLU A 273 -11.50 -7.19 -12.38
CA GLU A 273 -10.40 -8.14 -12.34
C GLU A 273 -9.23 -7.63 -11.49
N ILE A 274 -8.94 -6.33 -11.58
CA ILE A 274 -7.91 -5.67 -10.77
C ILE A 274 -8.25 -5.80 -9.30
N ASN A 275 -9.49 -5.50 -8.97
CA ASN A 275 -9.98 -5.48 -7.62
C ASN A 275 -10.00 -6.87 -6.97
N THR A 276 -10.49 -7.88 -7.70
CA THR A 276 -10.50 -9.27 -7.23
C THR A 276 -9.08 -9.78 -6.99
N THR A 277 -8.14 -9.47 -7.88
CA THR A 277 -6.74 -9.89 -7.76
C THR A 277 -6.07 -9.25 -6.54
N VAL A 278 -6.23 -7.94 -6.35
CA VAL A 278 -5.68 -7.22 -5.18
C VAL A 278 -6.28 -7.76 -3.88
N ARG A 279 -7.61 -7.94 -3.84
CA ARG A 279 -8.31 -8.46 -2.65
C ARG A 279 -7.86 -9.87 -2.30
N LEU A 280 -7.78 -10.76 -3.28
CA LEU A 280 -7.33 -12.13 -3.07
C LEU A 280 -5.88 -12.14 -2.59
N THR A 281 -5.01 -11.34 -3.22
CA THR A 281 -3.60 -11.22 -2.81
C THR A 281 -3.47 -10.70 -1.38
N LEU A 282 -4.19 -9.64 -1.03
CA LEU A 282 -4.20 -9.08 0.33
C LEU A 282 -4.64 -10.11 1.36
N PHE A 283 -5.76 -10.78 1.10
CA PHE A 283 -6.31 -11.79 2.00
C PHE A 283 -5.35 -12.98 2.16
N VAL A 284 -4.86 -13.54 1.05
CA VAL A 284 -3.93 -14.67 1.06
C VAL A 284 -2.61 -14.29 1.74
N SER A 285 -2.04 -13.13 1.42
CA SER A 285 -0.79 -12.66 2.03
C SER A 285 -0.96 -12.43 3.54
N PHE A 286 -2.08 -11.84 3.96
CA PHE A 286 -2.37 -11.64 5.38
C PHE A 286 -2.56 -12.97 6.11
N CYS A 287 -3.39 -13.88 5.59
CA CYS A 287 -3.59 -15.20 6.18
C CYS A 287 -2.28 -15.99 6.26
N ALA A 288 -1.48 -15.98 5.21
CA ALA A 288 -0.17 -16.61 5.19
C ALA A 288 0.75 -16.00 6.26
N THR A 289 0.83 -14.66 6.32
CA THR A 289 1.67 -13.94 7.29
C THR A 289 1.26 -14.25 8.73
N TRP A 290 -0.05 -14.28 9.04
CA TRP A 290 -0.56 -14.65 10.35
C TRP A 290 -0.31 -16.11 10.71
N PHE A 291 -0.51 -17.00 9.75
CA PHE A 291 -0.21 -18.41 9.94
C PHE A 291 1.28 -18.62 10.24
N LEU A 292 2.17 -17.96 9.48
CA LEU A 292 3.61 -17.97 9.72
C LEU A 292 3.97 -17.38 11.09
N LEU A 293 3.32 -16.28 11.48
CA LEU A 293 3.48 -15.67 12.80
C LEU A 293 3.14 -16.65 13.92
N VAL A 294 1.97 -17.29 13.86
CA VAL A 294 1.53 -18.28 14.86
C VAL A 294 2.50 -19.46 14.91
N LEU A 295 2.86 -20.02 13.76
CA LEU A 295 3.81 -21.13 13.69
C LEU A 295 5.16 -20.74 14.30
N SER A 296 5.66 -19.55 13.99
CA SER A 296 6.92 -19.06 14.56
C SER A 296 6.83 -18.80 16.07
N GLY A 297 5.70 -18.30 16.57
CA GLY A 297 5.46 -18.14 18.00
C GLY A 297 5.50 -19.48 18.73
N ILE A 298 4.91 -20.52 18.13
CA ILE A 298 4.97 -21.89 18.65
C ILE A 298 6.40 -22.42 18.62
N THR A 299 7.15 -22.28 17.52
CA THR A 299 8.53 -22.80 17.43
C THR A 299 9.45 -22.09 18.44
N VAL A 300 9.29 -20.78 18.62
CA VAL A 300 10.03 -19.97 19.59
C VAL A 300 9.63 -20.34 21.03
N GLY A 301 8.34 -20.53 21.29
CA GLY A 301 7.84 -20.95 22.60
C GLY A 301 8.36 -22.33 23.03
N VAL A 302 8.39 -23.29 22.10
CA VAL A 302 8.99 -24.61 22.32
C VAL A 302 10.49 -24.50 22.57
N ALA A 303 11.19 -23.65 21.79
CA ALA A 303 12.62 -23.40 22.01
C ALA A 303 12.91 -22.77 23.37
N TYR A 304 12.05 -21.84 23.82
CA TYR A 304 12.20 -21.17 25.12
C TYR A 304 12.00 -22.11 26.31
N ARG A 305 10.99 -22.99 26.25
CA ARG A 305 10.72 -23.97 27.33
C ARG A 305 11.84 -24.99 27.53
N ARG A 306 12.66 -25.25 26.50
CA ARG A 306 13.77 -26.20 26.57
C ARG A 306 15.03 -25.66 27.25
N VAL A 307 15.04 -24.39 27.70
CA VAL A 307 16.20 -23.79 28.38
C VAL A 307 15.95 -23.55 29.88
N PRO A 308 15.86 -24.58 30.73
CA PRO A 308 16.03 -24.40 32.17
C PRO A 308 17.46 -24.82 32.60
N GLY A 309 18.28 -23.82 32.95
CA GLY A 309 19.31 -23.95 34.00
C GLY A 309 20.59 -24.73 33.72
N GLU A 310 20.70 -25.56 32.68
CA GLU A 310 21.91 -26.38 32.48
C GLU A 310 22.88 -25.80 31.45
N SER A 311 24.06 -25.43 31.93
CA SER A 311 25.24 -24.96 31.17
C SER A 311 25.89 -26.02 30.27
N ARG A 312 25.20 -27.14 30.03
CA ARG A 312 25.70 -28.20 29.15
C ARG A 312 25.38 -27.85 27.70
N GLN A 313 26.42 -27.92 26.87
CA GLN A 313 26.36 -28.00 25.41
C GLN A 313 25.46 -29.16 24.97
N VAL A 314 24.14 -29.01 25.11
CA VAL A 314 23.15 -29.96 24.60
C VAL A 314 23.20 -29.86 23.09
N SER A 315 24.06 -30.72 22.53
CA SER A 315 23.95 -31.40 21.25
C SER A 315 22.97 -30.73 20.27
N ILE A 316 23.53 -29.84 19.45
CA ILE A 316 22.93 -29.22 18.25
C ILE A 316 22.32 -30.27 17.30
N ALA A 317 22.60 -31.57 17.49
CA ALA A 317 22.05 -32.68 16.72
C ALA A 317 20.53 -32.89 16.88
N SER A 318 19.92 -32.45 18.00
CA SER A 318 18.50 -32.71 18.30
C SER A 318 17.49 -31.85 17.52
N SER A 319 17.89 -30.97 16.60
CA SER A 319 16.88 -30.17 15.91
C SER A 319 17.16 -29.68 14.51
N SER A 320 17.87 -30.48 13.70
CA SER A 320 17.94 -30.23 12.24
C SER A 320 16.53 -29.98 11.65
N ARG A 321 15.50 -30.69 12.12
CA ARG A 321 14.10 -30.49 11.68
C ARG A 321 13.54 -29.09 11.99
N LEU A 322 13.79 -28.53 13.19
CA LEU A 322 13.30 -27.19 13.54
C LEU A 322 14.04 -26.12 12.75
N VAL A 323 15.35 -26.29 12.56
CA VAL A 323 16.15 -25.36 11.75
C VAL A 323 15.65 -25.37 10.31
N THR A 324 15.45 -26.55 9.71
CA THR A 324 14.85 -26.68 8.38
C THR A 324 13.46 -26.06 8.32
N LEU A 325 12.62 -26.25 9.34
CA LEU A 325 11.30 -25.64 9.40
C LEU A 325 11.37 -24.10 9.44
N VAL A 326 12.27 -23.52 10.25
CA VAL A 326 12.46 -22.07 10.31
C VAL A 326 12.92 -21.52 8.96
N TYR A 327 13.84 -22.19 8.26
CA TYR A 327 14.22 -21.80 6.90
C TYR A 327 13.06 -21.91 5.91
N LEU A 328 12.23 -22.95 6.01
CA LEU A 328 11.02 -23.06 5.19
C LEU A 328 10.07 -21.89 5.45
N LEU A 329 9.85 -21.52 6.71
CA LEU A 329 9.03 -20.35 7.08
C LEU A 329 9.60 -19.07 6.49
N HIS A 330 10.93 -18.88 6.50
CA HIS A 330 11.57 -17.75 5.83
C HIS A 330 11.36 -17.74 4.32
N MET A 331 11.47 -18.89 3.65
CA MET A 331 11.29 -18.98 2.20
C MET A 331 9.85 -18.67 1.79
N VAL A 332 8.86 -19.16 2.56
CA VAL A 332 7.44 -18.84 2.33
C VAL A 332 7.19 -17.35 2.58
N SER A 333 7.72 -16.79 3.68
CA SER A 333 7.60 -15.36 3.98
C SER A 333 8.24 -14.48 2.91
N LEU A 334 9.37 -14.90 2.36
CA LEU A 334 10.06 -14.20 1.28
C LEU A 334 9.23 -14.24 -0.01
N ALA A 335 8.66 -15.39 -0.34
CA ALA A 335 7.79 -15.54 -1.52
C ALA A 335 6.52 -14.69 -1.40
N THR A 336 5.87 -14.65 -0.23
CA THR A 336 4.70 -13.80 0.00
C THR A 336 5.06 -12.32 -0.08
N MET A 337 6.24 -11.93 0.42
CA MET A 337 6.76 -10.56 0.34
C MET A 337 7.06 -10.09 -1.09
N PHE A 338 7.71 -10.93 -1.92
CA PHE A 338 7.90 -10.56 -3.32
C PHE A 338 6.57 -10.51 -4.09
N THR A 339 5.63 -11.39 -3.74
CA THR A 339 4.29 -11.37 -4.36
C THR A 339 3.54 -10.08 -4.03
N THR A 340 3.54 -9.65 -2.76
CA THR A 340 2.93 -8.37 -2.37
C THR A 340 3.60 -7.18 -3.02
N LEU A 341 4.94 -7.19 -3.16
CA LEU A 341 5.68 -6.14 -3.84
C LEU A 341 5.30 -6.02 -5.32
N VAL A 342 5.22 -7.15 -6.04
CA VAL A 342 4.82 -7.18 -7.45
C VAL A 342 3.40 -6.64 -7.63
N VAL A 343 2.46 -7.08 -6.78
CA VAL A 343 1.07 -6.60 -6.82
C VAL A 343 0.98 -5.12 -6.46
N PHE A 344 1.78 -4.64 -5.50
CA PHE A 344 1.90 -3.23 -5.19
C PHE A 344 2.36 -2.41 -6.41
N PHE A 345 3.45 -2.81 -7.07
CA PHE A 345 3.94 -2.12 -8.27
C PHE A 345 2.93 -2.09 -9.40
N TRP A 346 2.26 -3.23 -9.60
CA TRP A 346 1.23 -3.33 -10.62
C TRP A 346 0.05 -2.41 -10.32
N LEU A 347 -0.47 -2.44 -9.08
CA LEU A 347 -1.59 -1.59 -8.67
C LEU A 347 -1.22 -0.11 -8.78
N ARG A 348 -0.04 0.29 -8.27
CA ARG A 348 0.47 1.65 -8.37
C ARG A 348 0.56 2.12 -9.82
N ASN A 349 1.11 1.29 -10.71
CA ASN A 349 1.24 1.62 -12.12
C ASN A 349 -0.13 1.76 -12.81
N SER A 350 -1.11 0.92 -12.44
CA SER A 350 -2.48 1.06 -12.92
C SER A 350 -3.12 2.36 -12.44
N THR A 351 -2.97 2.73 -11.17
CA THR A 351 -3.48 4.00 -10.63
C THR A 351 -2.87 5.21 -11.36
N ILE A 352 -1.55 5.23 -11.56
CA ILE A 352 -0.86 6.34 -12.26
C ILE A 352 -1.32 6.48 -13.71
N LYS A 353 -1.50 5.36 -14.42
CA LYS A 353 -2.01 5.37 -15.80
C LYS A 353 -3.43 5.92 -15.86
N ASN A 354 -4.27 5.51 -14.92
CA ASN A 354 -5.67 5.95 -14.85
C ASN A 354 -5.79 7.42 -14.42
N ALA A 355 -4.83 7.95 -13.66
CA ALA A 355 -4.77 9.35 -13.23
C ALA A 355 -4.27 10.33 -14.30
N GLY A 356 -3.97 9.86 -15.53
CA GLY A 356 -3.61 10.75 -16.64
C GLY A 356 -2.28 11.51 -16.46
N GLY A 357 -1.40 11.05 -15.56
CA GLY A 357 -0.07 11.63 -15.34
C GLY A 357 -0.01 12.80 -14.35
N SER A 358 -1.13 13.29 -13.82
CA SER A 358 -1.17 14.29 -12.74
C SER A 358 -1.31 13.64 -11.36
N ASP A 359 -0.77 12.44 -11.17
CA ASP A 359 -0.89 11.70 -9.92
C ASP A 359 0.10 12.26 -8.88
N PRO A 360 -0.39 12.81 -7.75
CA PRO A 360 0.46 13.28 -6.64
C PRO A 360 1.36 12.17 -6.05
N GLN A 361 1.11 10.89 -6.32
CA GLN A 361 2.03 9.80 -5.96
C GLN A 361 3.40 9.86 -6.69
N VAL A 362 3.54 10.72 -7.70
CA VAL A 362 4.82 10.98 -8.39
C VAL A 362 5.65 12.03 -7.64
N ASP A 363 5.03 12.82 -6.76
CA ASP A 363 5.71 13.86 -6.01
C ASP A 363 6.43 13.33 -4.77
N TRP A 364 7.50 14.03 -4.40
CA TRP A 364 8.27 13.76 -3.20
C TRP A 364 7.64 14.44 -2.00
N GLY A 365 7.15 13.64 -1.06
CA GLY A 365 6.69 14.10 0.25
C GLY A 365 7.77 14.02 1.33
N PHE A 366 7.61 14.80 2.41
CA PHE A 366 8.54 14.78 3.55
C PHE A 366 8.61 13.41 4.21
N GLY A 367 7.47 12.72 4.35
CA GLY A 367 7.40 11.37 4.92
C GLY A 367 8.23 10.36 4.14
N GLN A 368 8.33 10.52 2.82
CA GLN A 368 9.15 9.68 1.95
C GLN A 368 10.66 9.87 2.18
N VAL A 369 11.11 11.11 2.41
CA VAL A 369 12.50 11.41 2.73
C VAL A 369 12.88 10.82 4.09
N VAL A 370 12.01 10.96 5.08
CA VAL A 370 12.19 10.35 6.40
C VAL A 370 12.23 8.83 6.30
N ALA A 371 11.36 8.22 5.48
CA ALA A 371 11.37 6.78 5.24
C ALA A 371 12.73 6.31 4.67
N LEU A 372 13.33 7.05 3.74
CA LEU A 372 14.66 6.72 3.22
C LEU A 372 15.77 6.88 4.25
N ALA A 373 15.67 7.90 5.11
CA ALA A 373 16.64 8.15 6.15
C ALA A 373 16.74 7.00 7.18
N THR A 374 15.67 6.21 7.34
CA THR A 374 15.70 5.02 8.23
C THR A 374 16.73 3.97 7.84
N TRP A 375 17.19 3.97 6.58
CA TRP A 375 18.20 3.02 6.06
C TRP A 375 19.65 3.51 6.20
N ILE A 376 19.88 4.79 6.50
CA ILE A 376 21.25 5.33 6.64
C ILE A 376 22.05 4.56 7.70
N PRO A 377 21.53 4.32 8.93
CA PRO A 377 22.28 3.56 9.94
C PRO A 377 22.64 2.14 9.48
N VAL A 378 21.76 1.50 8.70
CA VAL A 378 21.98 0.15 8.17
C VAL A 378 23.17 0.12 7.21
N PHE A 379 23.25 1.08 6.29
CA PHE A 379 24.37 1.19 5.37
C PHE A 379 25.67 1.55 6.10
N VAL A 380 25.63 2.50 7.04
CA VAL A 380 26.80 2.89 7.84
C VAL A 380 27.36 1.69 8.59
N ASP A 381 26.51 0.94 9.30
CA ASP A 381 26.94 -0.26 10.03
C ASP A 381 27.49 -1.34 9.09
N PHE A 382 26.88 -1.51 7.91
CA PHE A 382 27.35 -2.48 6.92
C PHE A 382 28.76 -2.14 6.45
N PHE A 383 28.98 -0.91 5.98
CA PHE A 383 30.27 -0.47 5.48
C PHE A 383 31.34 -0.41 6.57
N TYR A 384 30.97 0.02 7.78
CA TYR A 384 31.87 0.02 8.93
C TYR A 384 32.35 -1.38 9.27
N ASN A 385 31.45 -2.36 9.36
CA ASN A 385 31.83 -3.75 9.69
C ASN A 385 32.54 -4.46 8.53
N TYR A 386 32.18 -4.16 7.29
CA TYR A 386 32.78 -4.77 6.10
C TYR A 386 34.19 -4.23 5.81
N TRP A 387 34.39 -2.91 5.81
CA TRP A 387 35.68 -2.28 5.51
C TRP A 387 36.53 -1.99 6.75
N GLY A 388 35.94 -1.51 7.84
CA GLY A 388 36.66 -1.03 9.02
C GLY A 388 37.58 -2.09 9.64
N LYS A 389 37.12 -3.34 9.74
CA LYS A 389 37.95 -4.46 10.22
C LYS A 389 39.16 -4.73 9.31
N SER A 390 39.02 -4.53 8.00
CA SER A 390 40.12 -4.76 7.06
C SER A 390 41.19 -3.67 7.10
N ILE A 391 40.79 -2.42 7.37
CA ILE A 391 41.71 -1.29 7.47
C ILE A 391 42.46 -1.33 8.80
N PHE A 392 41.75 -1.61 9.91
CA PHE A 392 42.35 -1.62 11.24
C PHE A 392 43.40 -2.73 11.39
N ILE A 393 43.11 -3.94 10.88
CA ILE A 393 44.09 -5.04 10.89
C ILE A 393 45.35 -4.66 10.11
N ARG A 394 45.21 -4.01 8.95
CA ARG A 394 46.37 -3.63 8.13
C ARG A 394 47.21 -2.52 8.77
N ALA A 395 46.59 -1.62 9.51
CA ALA A 395 47.28 -0.57 10.26
C ALA A 395 48.04 -1.13 11.47
N SER A 396 47.46 -2.10 12.20
CA SER A 396 48.11 -2.70 13.38
C SER A 396 49.37 -3.50 13.05
N PHE A 397 49.50 -4.05 11.83
CA PHE A 397 50.71 -4.77 11.40
C PHE A 397 51.88 -3.86 10.99
N HIS A 398 51.66 -2.56 10.80
CA HIS A 398 52.72 -1.61 10.41
C HIS A 398 53.35 -0.84 11.59
N VAL A 399 52.92 -1.07 12.83
CA VAL A 399 53.38 -0.34 14.03
C VAL A 399 54.25 -1.22 14.96
N LEU A 400 54.92 -2.23 14.42
CA LEU A 400 55.93 -2.99 15.16
C LEU A 400 57.28 -2.88 14.43
N PRO A 401 58.22 -2.04 14.91
CA PRO A 401 59.60 -2.02 14.44
C PRO A 401 60.40 -3.25 14.88
#